data_AF-A0A8T4MWJ4-F1
#
_entry.id   AF-A0A8T4MWJ4-F1
#
_cell.length_a   1.000
_cell.length_b   1.000
_cell.length_c   1.000
_cell.angle_alpha   90.00
_cell.angle_beta   90.00
_cell.angle_gamma   90.00
#
_symmetry.space_group_name_H-M   'P 1'
#
loop_
_entity.id
_entity.type
_entity.pdbx_description
1 polymer ?
#
loop_
_entity_poly.entity_id
_entity_poly.type
_entity_poly.pdbx_seq_one_letter_code
_entity_poly.pdbx_strand_id
1 'polypeptide(L)'
;MIPKIEFRYSYVYDKIYRDSCDVKDFLEDANKKYPSKKEIIDFINKIKIAWKNDGAKILNKISNLCSLKWKDDKIVCYVVGFCRPMSDPLTVKFCRDVNHAIDIITHELIHKMQSQIDSKKWNRWLRFVNLRYPNESETTKSHIFLNAVHKKIY
;
A
#
# COMPACT_ATOMS: atom_id res chain seq x y z
N MET A 1 14.44 12.94 5.58
CA MET A 1 14.06 13.13 4.17
C MET A 1 12.70 12.48 3.99
N ILE A 2 11.81 13.13 3.23
CA ILE A 2 10.48 12.60 2.92
C ILE A 2 10.46 12.23 1.44
N PRO A 3 10.12 10.97 1.09
CA PRO A 3 10.19 10.53 -0.29
C PRO A 3 9.14 11.21 -1.16
N LYS A 4 9.48 11.42 -2.43
CA LYS A 4 8.49 11.77 -3.45
C LYS A 4 7.81 10.49 -3.95
N ILE A 5 6.47 10.45 -3.90
CA ILE A 5 5.71 9.36 -4.52
C ILE A 5 5.49 9.70 -6.00
N GLU A 6 5.88 8.77 -6.89
CA GLU A 6 5.58 8.86 -8.33
C GLU A 6 4.52 7.81 -8.70
N PHE A 7 3.31 8.27 -9.01
CA PHE A 7 2.26 7.40 -9.53
C PHE A 7 2.46 7.09 -11.01
N ARG A 8 2.52 5.80 -11.35
CA ARG A 8 2.89 5.30 -12.67
C ARG A 8 1.92 4.22 -13.16
N TYR A 9 1.50 4.34 -14.41
CA TYR A 9 0.91 3.22 -15.16
C TYR A 9 2.02 2.51 -15.93
N SER A 10 2.07 1.18 -15.88
CA SER A 10 2.93 0.36 -16.72
C SER A 10 2.08 -0.68 -17.42
N TYR A 11 2.04 -0.62 -18.76
CA TYR A 11 1.23 -1.56 -19.55
C TYR A 11 1.68 -3.02 -19.34
N VAL A 12 3.00 -3.26 -19.33
CA VAL A 12 3.57 -4.60 -19.13
C VAL A 12 3.22 -5.14 -17.75
N TYR A 13 3.31 -4.30 -16.71
CA TYR A 13 3.00 -4.70 -15.34
C TYR A 13 1.50 -4.95 -15.13
N ASP A 14 0.66 -4.06 -15.65
CA ASP A 14 -0.80 -4.19 -15.61
C ASP A 14 -1.30 -5.43 -16.37
N LYS A 15 -0.64 -5.77 -17.48
CA LYS A 15 -0.94 -6.98 -18.27
C LYS A 15 -0.79 -8.26 -17.46
N ILE A 16 0.21 -8.36 -16.57
CA ILE A 16 0.41 -9.54 -15.70
C ILE A 16 -0.85 -9.82 -14.88
N TYR A 17 -1.47 -8.78 -14.32
CA TYR A 17 -2.69 -8.93 -13.54
C TYR A 17 -3.92 -9.14 -14.42
N ARG A 18 -4.04 -8.38 -15.52
CA ARG A 18 -5.18 -8.48 -16.43
C ARG A 18 -5.33 -9.86 -17.05
N ASP A 19 -4.20 -10.50 -17.35
CA ASP A 19 -4.18 -11.79 -18.03
C ASP A 19 -4.21 -12.98 -17.05
N SER A 20 -4.03 -12.74 -15.74
CA SER A 20 -4.07 -13.75 -14.68
C SER A 20 -5.44 -14.44 -14.58
N CYS A 21 -5.43 -15.77 -14.42
CA CYS A 21 -6.66 -16.56 -14.22
C CYS A 21 -7.40 -16.09 -12.96
N ASP A 22 -6.71 -15.98 -11.81
CA ASP A 22 -7.32 -15.55 -10.55
C ASP A 22 -8.08 -14.21 -10.66
N VAL A 23 -7.55 -13.28 -11.47
CA VAL A 23 -8.18 -11.97 -11.69
C VAL A 23 -9.38 -12.09 -12.61
N LYS A 24 -9.30 -12.90 -13.66
CA LYS A 24 -10.41 -13.15 -14.57
C LYS A 24 -11.55 -13.84 -13.85
N ASP A 25 -11.26 -14.90 -13.11
CA ASP A 25 -12.24 -15.69 -12.35
C ASP A 25 -12.94 -14.79 -11.32
N PHE A 26 -12.18 -14.00 -10.55
CA PHE A 26 -12.76 -13.04 -9.61
C PHE A 26 -13.67 -12.00 -10.28
N LEU A 27 -13.28 -11.49 -11.45
CA LEU A 27 -14.06 -10.48 -12.16
C LEU A 27 -15.34 -11.08 -12.76
N GLU A 28 -15.28 -12.32 -13.25
CA GLU A 28 -16.43 -13.06 -13.73
C GLU A 28 -17.43 -13.33 -12.59
N ASP A 29 -16.97 -13.91 -11.47
CA ASP A 29 -17.77 -14.17 -10.27
C ASP A 29 -18.42 -12.89 -9.72
N ALA A 30 -17.69 -11.77 -9.75
CA ALA A 30 -18.18 -10.49 -9.28
C ALA A 30 -19.00 -9.70 -10.32
N ASN A 31 -19.19 -10.24 -11.53
CA ASN A 31 -19.81 -9.57 -12.68
C ASN A 31 -19.22 -8.15 -12.93
N LYS A 32 -17.89 -8.05 -12.91
CA LYS A 32 -17.13 -6.82 -13.08
C LYS A 32 -16.25 -6.90 -14.33
N LYS A 33 -15.98 -5.73 -14.93
CA LYS A 33 -15.03 -5.61 -16.03
C LYS A 33 -13.71 -5.05 -15.52
N TYR A 34 -12.62 -5.54 -16.11
CA TYR A 34 -11.30 -4.92 -15.92
C TYR A 34 -11.35 -3.49 -16.47
N PRO A 35 -10.88 -2.47 -15.73
CA PRO A 35 -10.92 -1.08 -16.19
C PRO A 35 -10.00 -0.87 -17.39
N SER A 36 -10.41 0.01 -18.29
CA SER A 36 -9.60 0.41 -19.44
C SER A 36 -8.35 1.17 -19.00
N LYS A 37 -7.32 1.18 -19.87
CA LYS A 37 -6.11 2.00 -19.68
C LYS A 37 -6.45 3.48 -19.42
N LYS A 38 -7.47 4.01 -20.13
CA LYS A 38 -7.91 5.40 -19.96
C LYS A 38 -8.44 5.64 -18.54
N GLU A 39 -9.30 4.76 -18.04
CA GLU A 39 -9.84 4.85 -16.67
C GLU A 39 -8.73 4.80 -15.61
N ILE A 40 -7.72 3.93 -15.80
CA ILE A 40 -6.57 3.84 -14.88
C ILE A 40 -5.76 5.14 -14.90
N ILE A 41 -5.49 5.70 -16.08
CA ILE A 41 -4.74 6.96 -16.22
C ILE A 41 -5.51 8.14 -15.60
N ASP A 42 -6.81 8.23 -15.87
CA ASP A 42 -7.67 9.28 -15.30
C ASP A 42 -7.70 9.18 -13.77
N PHE A 43 -7.76 7.95 -13.23
CA PHE A 43 -7.67 7.70 -11.80
C PHE A 43 -6.32 8.08 -11.20
N ILE A 44 -5.20 7.76 -11.86
CA ILE A 44 -3.85 8.22 -11.45
C ILE A 44 -3.82 9.75 -11.33
N ASN A 45 -4.42 10.48 -12.26
CA ASN A 45 -4.45 11.95 -12.20
C ASN A 45 -5.23 12.45 -10.98
N LYS A 46 -6.35 11.81 -10.65
CA LYS A 46 -7.12 12.13 -9.43
C LYS A 46 -6.32 11.85 -8.16
N ILE A 47 -5.65 10.70 -8.07
CA ILE A 47 -4.78 10.37 -6.94
C ILE A 47 -3.66 11.40 -6.81
N LYS A 48 -2.99 11.79 -7.91
CA LYS A 48 -1.92 12.80 -7.88
C LYS A 48 -2.39 14.12 -7.27
N ILE A 49 -3.60 14.56 -7.61
CA ILE A 49 -4.19 15.79 -7.07
C ILE A 49 -4.44 15.64 -5.56
N ALA A 50 -5.09 14.56 -5.12
CA ALA A 50 -5.35 14.31 -3.71
C ALA A 50 -4.05 14.17 -2.90
N TRP A 51 -3.10 13.39 -3.40
CA TRP A 51 -1.80 13.14 -2.76
C TRP A 51 -0.96 14.39 -2.60
N LYS A 52 -1.09 15.39 -3.49
CA LYS A 52 -0.36 16.65 -3.40
C LYS A 52 -0.62 17.38 -2.08
N ASN A 53 -1.83 17.27 -1.54
CA ASN A 53 -2.24 17.99 -0.33
C ASN A 53 -1.79 17.28 0.96
N ASP A 54 -1.93 15.96 0.99
CA ASP A 54 -1.80 15.18 2.22
C ASP A 54 -0.61 14.22 2.25
N GLY A 55 -0.04 13.87 1.09
CA GLY A 55 0.99 12.84 0.98
C GLY A 55 2.23 13.12 1.83
N ALA A 56 2.73 14.35 1.83
CA ALA A 56 3.86 14.73 2.67
C ALA A 56 3.53 14.66 4.17
N LYS A 57 2.30 15.01 4.57
CA LYS A 57 1.86 14.93 5.97
C LYS A 57 1.76 13.47 6.41
N ILE A 58 1.18 12.60 5.58
CA ILE A 58 1.06 11.16 5.82
C ILE A 58 2.46 10.53 5.98
N LEU A 59 3.38 10.78 5.04
CA LEU A 59 4.74 10.23 5.09
C LEU A 59 5.53 10.70 6.32
N ASN A 60 5.38 11.97 6.70
CA ASN A 60 5.96 12.51 7.93
C ASN A 60 5.37 11.83 9.16
N LYS A 61 4.05 11.66 9.21
CA LYS A 61 3.35 11.06 10.34
C LYS A 61 3.75 9.60 10.54
N ILE A 62 3.83 8.81 9.47
CA ILE A 62 4.37 7.44 9.49
C ILE A 62 5.81 7.42 10.04
N SER A 63 6.68 8.27 9.49
CA SER A 63 8.09 8.38 9.92
C SER A 63 8.22 8.70 11.41
N ASN A 64 7.43 9.66 11.89
CA ASN A 64 7.44 10.11 13.28
C ASN A 64 6.90 9.04 14.23
N LEU A 65 5.75 8.43 13.91
CA LEU A 65 5.13 7.38 14.72
C LEU A 65 6.07 6.16 14.85
N CYS A 66 6.75 5.79 13.79
CA CYS A 66 7.68 4.66 13.78
C CYS A 66 9.06 5.02 14.32
N SER A 67 9.37 6.30 14.55
CA SER A 67 10.73 6.79 14.87
C SER A 67 11.78 6.28 13.87
N LEU A 68 11.43 6.27 12.58
CA LEU A 68 12.25 5.78 11.48
C LEU A 68 12.33 6.80 10.36
N LYS A 69 13.47 6.86 9.68
CA LYS A 69 13.65 7.68 8.47
C LYS A 69 13.39 6.81 7.24
N TRP A 70 12.72 7.40 6.25
CA TRP A 70 12.63 6.79 4.91
C TRP A 70 14.03 6.62 4.31
N LYS A 71 14.32 5.43 3.78
CA LYS A 71 15.57 5.13 3.07
C LYS A 71 15.54 5.64 1.62
N ASP A 72 14.38 5.59 0.99
CA ASP A 72 14.19 6.03 -0.40
C ASP A 72 13.96 7.55 -0.47
N ASP A 73 14.55 8.21 -1.45
CA ASP A 73 14.22 9.59 -1.86
C ASP A 73 12.97 9.63 -2.75
N LYS A 74 12.69 8.53 -3.42
CA LYS A 74 11.59 8.36 -4.36
C LYS A 74 11.00 6.97 -4.28
N ILE A 75 9.67 6.89 -4.21
CA ILE A 75 8.93 5.62 -4.23
C ILE A 75 7.98 5.63 -5.42
N VAL A 76 8.11 4.64 -6.30
CA VAL A 76 7.19 4.46 -7.44
C VAL A 76 5.96 3.70 -6.95
N CYS A 77 4.78 4.30 -7.15
CA CYS A 77 3.49 3.67 -6.89
C CYS A 77 2.87 3.24 -8.23
N TYR A 78 2.86 1.94 -8.51
CA TYR A 78 2.21 1.40 -9.68
C TYR A 78 0.69 1.36 -9.48
N VAL A 79 -0.05 1.84 -10.46
CA VAL A 79 -1.51 1.72 -10.47
C VAL A 79 -1.91 0.78 -11.60
N VAL A 80 -2.57 -0.31 -11.24
CA VAL A 80 -3.06 -1.37 -12.14
C VAL A 80 -4.58 -1.47 -12.06
N GLY A 81 -5.22 -2.13 -13.01
CA GLY A 81 -6.68 -2.22 -13.02
C GLY A 81 -7.25 -3.06 -11.88
N PHE A 82 -6.62 -4.20 -11.58
CA PHE A 82 -7.00 -5.03 -10.44
C PHE A 82 -5.79 -5.79 -9.92
N CYS A 83 -5.62 -5.82 -8.60
CA CYS A 83 -4.63 -6.64 -7.91
C CYS A 83 -4.98 -6.71 -6.41
N ARG A 84 -4.30 -7.59 -5.67
CA ARG A 84 -4.07 -7.35 -4.25
C ARG A 84 -3.02 -6.25 -4.11
N PRO A 85 -3.26 -5.18 -3.31
CA PRO A 85 -2.25 -4.15 -3.07
C PRO A 85 -0.97 -4.73 -2.47
N MET A 86 0.16 -4.07 -2.74
CA MET A 86 1.49 -4.51 -2.31
C MET A 86 2.35 -3.30 -1.93
N SER A 87 3.29 -3.51 -1.02
CA SER A 87 4.19 -2.47 -0.51
C SER A 87 5.56 -2.45 -1.20
N ASP A 88 5.95 -3.55 -1.85
CA ASP A 88 7.20 -3.64 -2.61
C ASP A 88 7.07 -4.59 -3.84
N PRO A 89 7.03 -4.07 -5.08
CA PRO A 89 6.89 -2.64 -5.38
C PRO A 89 5.56 -2.10 -4.84
N LEU A 90 5.51 -0.81 -4.50
CA LEU A 90 4.26 -0.18 -4.07
C LEU A 90 3.26 -0.22 -5.22
N THR A 91 2.17 -0.97 -5.05
CA THR A 91 1.18 -1.24 -6.08
C THR A 91 -0.23 -1.11 -5.51
N VAL A 92 -1.08 -0.35 -6.21
CA VAL A 92 -2.48 -0.18 -5.85
C VAL A 92 -3.39 -0.46 -7.05
N LYS A 93 -4.57 -0.98 -6.76
CA LYS A 93 -5.59 -1.23 -7.78
C LYS A 93 -6.39 0.04 -8.08
N PHE A 94 -6.94 0.10 -9.28
CA PHE A 94 -7.98 1.05 -9.63
C PHE A 94 -9.19 0.88 -8.70
N CYS A 95 -9.67 2.00 -8.17
CA CYS A 95 -10.93 2.06 -7.44
C CYS A 95 -11.62 3.40 -7.74
N ARG A 96 -12.95 3.43 -7.57
CA ARG A 96 -13.74 4.63 -7.90
C ARG A 96 -13.53 5.76 -6.89
N ASP A 97 -13.30 5.40 -5.63
CA ASP A 97 -13.09 6.33 -4.54
C ASP A 97 -11.60 6.63 -4.34
N VAL A 98 -11.23 7.90 -4.52
CA VAL A 98 -9.86 8.38 -4.37
C VAL A 98 -9.42 8.36 -2.90
N ASN A 99 -10.32 8.61 -1.95
CA ASN A 99 -9.98 8.59 -0.53
C ASN A 99 -9.63 7.17 -0.08
N HIS A 100 -10.42 6.19 -0.54
CA HIS A 100 -10.09 4.78 -0.35
C HIS A 100 -8.74 4.41 -0.98
N ALA A 101 -8.41 4.98 -2.14
CA ALA A 101 -7.09 4.79 -2.73
C ALA A 101 -5.96 5.35 -1.84
N ILE A 102 -6.14 6.54 -1.27
CA ILE A 102 -5.16 7.14 -0.35
C ILE A 102 -4.99 6.28 0.90
N ASP A 103 -6.07 5.72 1.42
CA ASP A 103 -6.06 4.78 2.55
C ASP A 103 -5.23 3.53 2.23
N ILE A 104 -5.46 2.90 1.06
CA ILE A 104 -4.67 1.75 0.58
C ILE A 104 -3.19 2.14 0.42
N ILE A 105 -2.88 3.29 -0.19
CA ILE A 105 -1.51 3.76 -0.34
C ILE A 105 -0.85 3.92 1.04
N THR A 106 -1.59 4.48 2.01
CA THR A 106 -1.12 4.67 3.38
C THR A 106 -0.84 3.34 4.06
N HIS A 107 -1.76 2.37 3.94
CA HIS A 107 -1.62 1.00 4.43
C HIS A 107 -0.31 0.37 3.90
N GLU A 108 -0.12 0.38 2.58
CA GLU A 108 1.07 -0.23 1.97
C GLU A 108 2.36 0.52 2.29
N LEU A 109 2.32 1.84 2.46
CA LEU A 109 3.47 2.62 2.93
C LEU A 109 3.87 2.27 4.37
N ILE A 110 2.92 1.93 5.24
CA ILE A 110 3.23 1.45 6.59
C ILE A 110 3.92 0.09 6.52
N HIS A 111 3.45 -0.83 5.67
CA HIS A 111 4.16 -2.09 5.42
C HIS A 111 5.59 -1.86 4.91
N LYS A 112 5.78 -0.91 3.98
CA LYS A 112 7.12 -0.53 3.50
C LYS A 112 7.99 0.10 4.59
N MET A 113 7.41 0.83 5.55
CA MET A 113 8.15 1.33 6.71
C MET A 113 8.52 0.19 7.67
N GLN A 114 7.60 -0.75 7.87
CA GLN A 114 7.80 -1.92 8.73
C GLN A 114 8.95 -2.80 8.21
N SER A 115 9.07 -3.01 6.89
CA SER A 115 10.18 -3.76 6.30
C SER A 115 11.55 -3.08 6.46
N GLN A 116 11.58 -1.79 6.80
CA GLN A 116 12.81 -1.03 7.06
C GLN A 116 13.25 -1.10 8.53
N ILE A 117 12.43 -1.67 9.43
CA ILE A 117 12.79 -1.87 10.84
C ILE A 117 13.99 -2.82 10.94
N ASP A 118 14.98 -2.45 11.74
CA ASP A 118 16.11 -3.31 12.06
C ASP A 118 15.66 -4.66 12.66
N SER A 119 16.32 -5.75 12.26
CA SER A 119 15.93 -7.12 12.63
C SER A 119 15.90 -7.33 14.14
N LYS A 120 16.78 -6.69 14.93
CA LYS A 120 16.75 -6.81 16.40
C LYS A 120 15.51 -6.16 16.99
N LYS A 121 15.15 -4.97 16.50
CA LYS A 121 13.92 -4.27 16.93
C LYS A 121 12.68 -5.06 16.52
N TRP A 122 12.66 -5.58 15.30
CA TRP A 122 11.55 -6.39 14.79
C TRP A 122 11.37 -7.69 15.59
N ASN A 123 12.45 -8.43 15.86
CA ASN A 123 12.40 -9.65 16.66
C ASN A 123 11.92 -9.39 18.09
N ARG A 124 12.31 -8.25 18.70
CA ARG A 124 11.78 -7.85 20.01
C ARG A 124 10.28 -7.58 19.98
N TRP A 125 9.80 -6.89 18.94
CA TRP A 125 8.37 -6.68 18.72
C TRP A 125 7.63 -8.00 18.51
N LEU A 126 8.12 -8.88 17.64
CA LEU A 126 7.52 -10.19 17.39
C LEU A 126 7.45 -11.03 18.67
N ARG A 127 8.49 -11.02 19.51
CA ARG A 127 8.45 -11.71 20.80
C ARG A 127 7.34 -11.16 21.70
N PHE A 128 7.18 -9.85 21.78
CA PHE A 128 6.09 -9.23 22.54
C PHE A 128 4.71 -9.63 22.01
N VAL A 129 4.52 -9.61 20.69
CA VAL A 129 3.25 -9.98 20.04
C VAL A 129 2.95 -11.46 20.21
N ASN A 130 3.94 -12.34 20.00
CA ASN A 130 3.78 -13.79 20.14
C ASN A 130 3.40 -14.21 21.56
N LEU A 131 3.89 -13.50 22.58
CA LEU A 131 3.50 -13.76 23.97
C LEU A 131 2.05 -13.36 24.27
N ARG A 132 1.51 -12.33 23.60
CA ARG A 132 0.15 -11.81 23.87
C ARG A 132 -0.92 -12.41 22.97
N TYR A 133 -0.53 -12.80 21.76
CA TYR A 133 -1.43 -13.28 20.71
C TYR A 133 -0.89 -14.60 20.13
N PRO A 134 -0.71 -15.66 20.94
CA PRO A 134 -0.03 -16.88 20.49
C PRO A 134 -0.77 -17.62 19.38
N ASN A 135 -2.11 -17.55 19.38
CA ASN A 135 -2.97 -18.29 18.45
C ASN A 135 -3.26 -17.53 17.14
N GLU A 136 -2.79 -16.29 17.02
CA GLU A 136 -3.00 -15.49 15.81
C GLU A 136 -2.04 -15.88 14.70
N SER A 137 -2.48 -15.71 13.45
CA SER A 137 -1.60 -15.92 12.29
C SER A 137 -0.49 -14.87 12.25
N GLU A 138 0.66 -15.19 11.65
CA GLU A 138 1.74 -14.21 11.43
C GLU A 138 1.27 -13.00 10.63
N THR A 139 0.34 -13.21 9.69
CA THR A 139 -0.34 -12.12 8.97
C THR A 139 -1.07 -11.22 9.96
N THR A 140 -1.96 -11.76 10.80
CA THR A 140 -2.69 -10.95 11.79
C THR A 140 -1.73 -10.18 12.69
N LYS A 141 -0.70 -10.86 13.21
CA LYS A 141 0.30 -10.27 14.11
C LYS A 141 1.06 -9.11 13.48
N SER A 142 1.48 -9.25 12.22
CA SER A 142 2.12 -8.15 11.48
C SER A 142 1.17 -6.97 11.28
N HIS A 143 -0.12 -7.23 11.08
CA HIS A 143 -1.14 -6.19 10.93
C HIS A 143 -1.50 -5.48 12.24
N ILE A 144 -1.13 -6.02 13.42
CA ILE A 144 -1.27 -5.29 14.69
C ILE A 144 -0.43 -4.01 14.66
N PHE A 145 0.82 -4.10 14.20
CA PHE A 145 1.70 -2.94 14.05
C PHE A 145 1.09 -1.95 13.05
N LEU A 146 0.70 -2.45 11.88
CA LEU A 146 0.11 -1.63 10.84
C LEU A 146 -1.11 -0.87 11.36
N ASN A 147 -2.07 -1.58 11.96
CA ASN A 147 -3.32 -0.99 12.43
C ASN A 147 -3.08 0.04 13.54
N ALA A 148 -2.09 -0.19 14.40
CA ALA A 148 -1.70 0.77 15.43
C ALA A 148 -1.18 2.09 14.84
N VAL A 149 -0.36 2.03 13.78
CA VAL A 149 0.13 3.21 13.07
C VAL A 149 -1.01 3.87 12.28
N HIS A 150 -1.78 3.07 11.54
CA HIS A 150 -2.86 3.53 10.68
C HIS A 150 -3.94 4.30 11.46
N LYS A 151 -4.37 3.77 12.61
CA LYS A 151 -5.33 4.41 13.54
C LYS A 151 -4.83 5.73 14.12
N LYS A 152 -3.53 6.00 14.09
CA LYS A 152 -2.98 7.29 14.52
C LYS A 152 -2.93 8.29 13.38
N ILE A 153 -2.96 7.85 12.11
CA ILE A 153 -2.92 8.73 10.94
C ILE A 153 -4.27 9.40 10.71
N TYR A 154 -5.36 8.64 10.77
CA TYR A 154 -6.75 9.08 10.67
C TYR A 154 -7.42 9.09 12.04
#